data_AF-A0A225VBM5-F1
#
_entry.id   AF-A0A225VBM5-F1
#
_cell.length_a   1.000
_cell.length_b   1.000
_cell.length_c   1.000
_cell.angle_alpha   90.00
_cell.angle_beta   90.00
_cell.angle_gamma   90.00
#
_symmetry.space_group_name_H-M   'P 1'
#
loop_
_entity.id
_entity.type
_entity.pdbx_description
1 polymer ?
#
loop_
_entity_poly.entity_id
_entity_poly.type
_entity_poly.pdbx_seq_one_letter_code
_entity_poly.pdbx_strand_id
1 'polypeptide(L)'
;MDTTVIFSREIIRRTFSRKEFHKAFQKKAAPLLNPWPLLRSIVILDNARIHMYRELEELVQALLFFLPPYCPQLNPISVFFVAQAMDNT
;
A
#
# COMPACT_ATOMS: atom_id res chain seq x y z
N MET A 1 -13.71 3.90 -0.37
CA MET A 1 -12.53 3.55 0.45
C MET A 1 -12.49 4.56 1.57
N ASP A 2 -12.50 4.12 2.83
CA ASP A 2 -12.34 5.03 3.96
C ASP A 2 -10.88 5.48 4.03
N THR A 3 -10.62 6.76 3.81
CA THR A 3 -9.26 7.36 3.85
C THR A 3 -8.91 7.93 5.22
N THR A 4 -9.78 7.77 6.23
CA THR A 4 -9.59 8.37 7.55
C THR A 4 -8.74 7.51 8.50
N VAL A 5 -8.50 6.24 8.14
CA VAL A 5 -7.78 5.29 9.01
C VAL A 5 -6.43 4.92 8.43
N ILE A 6 -5.38 5.12 9.24
CA ILE A 6 -4.03 4.63 8.97
C ILE A 6 -3.76 3.42 9.87
N PHE A 7 -3.55 2.25 9.27
CA PHE A 7 -3.28 1.02 10.03
C PHE A 7 -1.82 0.91 10.50
N SER A 8 -0.87 1.41 9.70
CA SER A 8 0.53 1.42 10.07
C SER A 8 1.30 2.48 9.31
N ARG A 9 2.28 3.11 9.97
CA ARG A 9 3.21 4.07 9.37
C ARG A 9 4.61 3.84 9.92
N GLU A 10 5.59 3.89 9.04
CA GLU A 10 7.02 3.92 9.40
C GLU A 10 7.72 4.96 8.54
N ILE A 11 8.67 5.68 9.13
CA ILE A 11 9.52 6.64 8.42
C ILE A 11 10.89 6.02 8.27
N ILE A 12 11.32 5.84 7.02
CA ILE A 12 12.58 5.20 6.69
C ILE A 12 13.44 6.23 5.96
N ARG A 13 14.60 6.56 6.55
CA ARG A 13 15.54 7.58 6.01
C ARG A 13 16.52 7.03 4.97
N ARG A 14 16.37 5.75 4.61
CA ARG A 14 17.20 5.03 3.65
C ARG A 14 16.31 4.46 2.55
N THR A 15 16.90 3.94 1.49
CA THR A 15 16.16 3.22 0.45
C THR A 15 15.38 2.06 1.06
N PHE A 16 14.11 1.95 0.67
CA PHE A 16 13.24 0.87 1.05
C PHE A 16 13.17 -0.17 -0.07
N SER A 17 13.68 -1.37 0.20
CA SER A 17 13.83 -2.43 -0.80
C SER A 17 12.59 -3.32 -0.90
N ARG A 18 12.49 -4.09 -1.99
CA ARG A 18 11.46 -5.14 -2.17
C ARG A 18 11.37 -6.08 -0.97
N LYS A 19 12.51 -6.56 -0.46
CA LYS A 19 12.56 -7.51 0.66
C LYS A 19 11.96 -6.90 1.93
N GLU A 20 12.14 -5.62 2.13
CA GLU A 20 11.64 -4.89 3.30
C GLU A 20 10.16 -4.55 3.15
N PHE A 21 9.74 -4.16 1.94
CA PHE A 21 8.33 -4.05 1.60
C PHE A 21 7.59 -5.36 1.84
N HIS A 22 8.10 -6.49 1.34
CA HIS A 22 7.47 -7.80 1.53
C HIS A 22 7.27 -8.14 3.01
N LYS A 23 8.33 -7.99 3.82
CA LYS A 23 8.26 -8.21 5.28
C LYS A 23 7.26 -7.28 5.96
N ALA A 24 7.25 -6.00 5.60
CA ALA A 24 6.33 -5.03 6.16
C ALA A 24 4.88 -5.36 5.78
N PHE A 25 4.63 -5.67 4.51
CA PHE A 25 3.31 -6.04 4.01
C PHE A 25 2.80 -7.32 4.70
N GLN A 26 3.62 -8.37 4.74
CA GLN A 26 3.29 -9.63 5.40
C GLN A 26 2.97 -9.45 6.89
N LYS A 27 3.72 -8.60 7.59
CA LYS A 27 3.54 -8.41 9.04
C LYS A 27 2.35 -7.50 9.38
N LYS A 28 2.05 -6.51 8.53
CA LYS A 28 1.16 -5.39 8.89
C LYS A 28 -0.11 -5.28 8.06
N ALA A 29 -0.04 -5.57 6.77
CA ALA A 29 -1.16 -5.42 5.85
C ALA A 29 -1.89 -6.75 5.65
N ALA A 30 -1.15 -7.83 5.33
CA ALA A 30 -1.72 -9.14 5.03
C ALA A 30 -2.66 -9.68 6.13
N PRO A 31 -2.38 -9.54 7.44
CA PRO A 31 -3.29 -10.03 8.49
C PRO A 31 -4.63 -9.28 8.58
N LEU A 32 -4.74 -8.12 7.93
CA LEU A 32 -5.96 -7.30 7.89
C LEU A 32 -6.83 -7.59 6.67
N LEU A 33 -6.33 -8.38 5.73
CA LEU A 33 -7.01 -8.71 4.49
C LEU A 33 -7.87 -9.95 4.66
N ASN A 34 -9.03 -9.95 4.00
CA ASN A 34 -9.83 -11.15 3.82
C ASN A 34 -9.80 -11.57 2.34
N PRO A 35 -10.13 -12.84 2.05
CA PRO A 35 -10.31 -13.28 0.67
C PRO A 35 -11.42 -12.52 -0.06
N TRP A 36 -11.25 -12.28 -1.37
CA TRP A 36 -12.32 -11.71 -2.19
C TRP A 36 -13.51 -12.70 -2.30
N PRO A 37 -14.79 -12.25 -2.17
CA PRO A 37 -15.29 -10.88 -2.14
C PRO A 37 -15.63 -10.32 -0.74
N LEU A 38 -15.03 -10.83 0.33
CA LEU A 38 -15.34 -10.38 1.70
C LEU A 38 -14.90 -8.91 1.93
N LEU A 39 -15.33 -8.29 3.03
CA LEU A 39 -14.85 -6.95 3.38
C LEU A 39 -13.32 -6.95 3.54
N ARG A 40 -12.64 -5.86 3.17
CA ARG A 40 -11.17 -5.74 3.21
C ARG A 40 -10.44 -6.74 2.30
N SER A 41 -10.97 -6.96 1.11
CA SER A 41 -10.39 -7.90 0.12
C SER A 41 -9.95 -7.23 -1.18
N ILE A 42 -9.65 -5.92 -1.14
CA ILE A 42 -9.08 -5.17 -2.25
C ILE A 42 -7.81 -4.48 -1.76
N VAL A 43 -6.72 -4.66 -2.49
CA VAL A 43 -5.43 -3.99 -2.28
C VAL A 43 -5.13 -3.15 -3.51
N ILE A 44 -4.81 -1.87 -3.31
CA ILE A 44 -4.40 -0.94 -4.37
C ILE A 44 -2.97 -0.49 -4.04
N LEU A 45 -2.03 -0.70 -4.97
CA LEU A 45 -0.64 -0.24 -4.88
C LEU A 45 -0.31 0.69 -6.03
N ASP A 46 0.63 1.61 -5.83
CA ASP A 46 1.22 2.38 -6.92
C ASP A 46 2.12 1.49 -7.79
N ASN A 47 2.53 2.00 -8.95
CA ASN A 47 3.24 1.21 -9.96
C ASN A 47 4.76 1.04 -9.69
N ALA A 48 5.19 0.99 -8.43
CA ALA A 48 6.61 0.87 -8.13
C ALA A 48 7.12 -0.57 -8.40
N ARG A 49 8.31 -0.70 -9.00
CA ARG A 49 8.93 -2.02 -9.30
C ARG A 49 9.12 -2.92 -8.08
N ILE A 50 9.17 -2.35 -6.88
CA ILE A 50 9.27 -3.11 -5.63
C ILE A 50 7.97 -3.85 -5.27
N HIS A 51 6.83 -3.52 -5.90
CA HIS A 51 5.55 -4.21 -5.74
C HIS A 51 5.31 -5.30 -6.79
N MET A 52 6.06 -5.30 -7.89
CA MET A 52 5.87 -6.23 -9.01
C MET A 52 6.71 -7.50 -8.85
N TYR A 53 6.19 -8.49 -8.14
CA TYR A 53 6.82 -9.80 -7.97
C TYR A 53 5.80 -10.85 -7.49
N ARG A 54 6.01 -12.11 -7.90
CA ARG A 54 5.04 -13.20 -7.76
C ARG A 54 4.69 -13.52 -6.30
N GLU A 55 5.67 -13.44 -5.40
CA GLU A 55 5.49 -13.76 -3.99
C GLU A 55 4.56 -12.77 -3.27
N LEU A 56 4.36 -11.55 -3.82
CA LEU A 56 3.33 -10.64 -3.31
C LEU A 56 1.94 -11.12 -3.70
N GLU A 57 1.75 -11.52 -4.96
CA GLU A 57 0.47 -12.02 -5.48
C GLU A 57 0.05 -13.29 -4.74
N GLU A 58 0.99 -14.20 -4.48
CA GLU A 58 0.76 -15.42 -3.69
C GLU A 58 0.38 -15.12 -2.23
N LEU A 59 0.92 -14.03 -1.65
CA LEU A 59 0.61 -13.60 -0.29
C LEU A 59 -0.77 -12.91 -0.19
N VAL A 60 -1.19 -12.23 -1.26
CA VAL A 60 -2.44 -11.46 -1.30
C VAL A 60 -3.58 -12.38 -1.73
N GLN A 61 -4.35 -12.89 -0.77
CA GLN A 61 -5.58 -13.66 -1.05
C GLN A 61 -6.77 -12.77 -1.48
N ALA A 62 -6.51 -11.52 -1.84
CA ALA A 62 -7.45 -10.45 -2.17
C ALA A 62 -7.27 -10.02 -3.63
N LEU A 63 -8.16 -9.16 -4.14
CA LEU A 63 -7.93 -8.52 -5.44
C LEU A 63 -6.79 -7.51 -5.33
N LEU A 64 -5.76 -7.68 -6.15
CA LEU A 64 -4.60 -6.81 -6.21
C LEU A 64 -4.67 -5.93 -7.47
N PHE A 65 -4.76 -4.62 -7.28
CA PHE A 65 -4.72 -3.64 -8.36
C PHE A 65 -3.44 -2.80 -8.27
N PHE A 66 -2.86 -2.55 -9.44
CA PHE A 66 -1.75 -1.62 -9.61
C PHE A 66 -2.22 -0.40 -10.37
N LEU A 67 -1.90 0.79 -9.87
CA LEU A 67 -2.25 2.04 -10.53
C LEU A 67 -1.42 2.23 -11.82
N PRO A 68 -1.92 3.00 -12.81
CA PRO A 68 -1.11 3.43 -13.93
C PRO A 68 0.14 4.21 -13.47
N PRO A 69 1.25 4.16 -14.22
CA PRO A 69 2.46 4.90 -13.87
C PRO A 69 2.19 6.41 -13.81
N TYR A 70 2.79 7.07 -12.82
CA TYR A 70 2.72 8.52 -12.62
C TYR A 70 1.29 9.08 -12.48
N CYS A 71 0.35 8.30 -11.93
CA CYS A 71 -1.02 8.72 -11.67
C CYS A 71 -1.33 8.88 -10.16
N PRO A 72 -0.65 9.78 -9.43
CA PRO A 72 -0.87 9.97 -7.98
C PRO A 72 -2.28 10.43 -7.65
N GLN A 73 -2.97 11.11 -8.57
CA GLN A 73 -4.37 11.52 -8.41
C GLN A 73 -5.34 10.33 -8.26
N LEU A 74 -4.92 9.13 -8.66
CA LEU A 74 -5.70 7.90 -8.49
C LEU A 74 -5.32 7.13 -7.20
N ASN A 75 -4.32 7.60 -6.45
CA ASN A 75 -3.88 6.97 -5.21
C ASN A 75 -4.44 7.73 -4.00
N PRO A 76 -5.41 7.16 -3.25
CA PRO A 76 -6.03 7.86 -2.13
C PRO A 76 -5.05 8.30 -1.04
N ILE A 77 -3.92 7.59 -0.85
CA ILE A 77 -2.90 7.98 0.14
C ILE A 77 -2.17 9.28 -0.23
N SER A 78 -2.19 9.70 -1.50
CA SER A 78 -1.58 10.96 -1.92
C SER A 78 -2.22 12.16 -1.25
N VAL A 79 -3.53 12.12 -0.96
CA VAL A 79 -4.23 13.18 -0.20
C VAL A 79 -3.66 13.32 1.21
N PHE A 80 -3.41 12.19 1.89
CA PHE A 80 -2.80 12.19 3.22
C PHE A 80 -1.40 12.81 3.22
N PHE A 81 -0.57 12.49 2.22
CA PHE A 81 0.76 13.08 2.12
C PHE A 81 0.74 14.58 1.85
N VAL A 82 -0.20 15.07 1.04
CA VAL A 82 -0.38 16.52 0.81
C VAL A 82 -0.78 17.23 2.10
N ALA A 83 -1.77 16.72 2.84
CA ALA A 83 -2.19 17.30 4.11
C ALA A 83 -1.02 17.37 5.12
N GLN A 84 -0.27 16.27 5.26
CA GLN A 84 0.90 16.24 6.14
C GLN A 84 2.00 17.23 5.74
N ALA A 85 2.18 17.51 4.45
CA ALA A 85 3.15 18.50 4.01
C ALA A 85 2.74 19.92 4.43
N MET A 86 1.44 20.23 4.41
CA MET A 86 0.90 21.54 4.82
C MET A 86 1.01 21.77 6.33
N ASP A 87 0.82 20.74 7.16
CA ASP A 87 0.93 20.83 8.63
C ASP A 87 2.37 21.07 9.15
N ASN A 88 3.39 20.89 8.31
CA ASN A 88 4.80 21.09 8.66
C ASN A 88 5.36 22.44 8.15
N THR A 89 4.50 23.35 7.71
CA THR A 89 4.81 24.72 7.24
C THR A 89 4.20 25.75 8.16
#